data_AF-A0A8J2YHH1-F1
#
_entry.id   AF-A0A8J2YHH1-F1
#
_cell.length_a   1.000
_cell.length_b   1.000
_cell.length_c   1.000
_cell.angle_alpha   90.00
_cell.angle_beta   90.00
_cell.angle_gamma   90.00
#
_symmetry.space_group_name_H-M   'P 1'
#
loop_
_entity.id
_entity.type
_entity.pdbx_description
1 polymer ?
#
loop_
_entity_poly.entity_id
_entity_poly.type
_entity_poly.pdbx_seq_one_letter_code
_entity_poly.pdbx_strand_id
1 'polypeptide(L)' 'MHCPNCKNKNLGKIGVNQFYCWDCFIELTLTNGRLSLNQVEEDGSLTTLDDLFEDQELNLG' A
#
# COMPACT_ATOMS: atom_id res chain seq x y z
N MET A 1 5.34 -4.18 10.68
CA MET A 1 4.73 -4.29 9.34
C MET A 1 5.77 -3.87 8.33
N HIS A 2 5.98 -4.68 7.30
CA HIS A 2 6.85 -4.33 6.18
C HIS A 2 5.98 -3.91 5.00
N CYS A 3 6.45 -2.96 4.20
CA CYS A 3 5.77 -2.62 2.96
C CYS A 3 5.81 -3.85 2.02
N PRO A 4 4.68 -4.32 1.48
CA PRO A 4 4.67 -5.45 0.54
C PRO A 4 5.48 -5.14 -0.75
N ASN A 5 5.53 -3.88 -1.18
CA ASN A 5 6.28 -3.49 -2.38
C ASN A 5 7.81 -3.47 -2.16
N CYS A 6 8.31 -2.65 -1.22
CA CYS A 6 9.75 -2.46 -1.02
C CYS A 6 10.35 -3.26 0.14
N LYS A 7 9.51 -3.99 0.90
CA LYS A 7 9.88 -4.80 2.08
C LYS A 7 10.56 -4.03 3.20
N ASN A 8 10.57 -2.69 3.14
CA ASN A 8 11.11 -1.85 4.20
C ASN A 8 10.14 -1.71 5.38
N LYS A 9 10.71 -1.34 6.52
CA LYS A 9 10.01 -1.12 7.79
C LYS A 9 9.47 0.31 7.97
N ASN A 10 9.70 1.21 7.02
CA ASN A 10 9.24 2.60 7.08
C ASN A 10 7.78 2.74 6.62
N LEU A 11 6.90 1.91 7.20
CA LEU A 11 5.46 2.00 6.99
C LEU A 11 4.84 2.83 8.11
N GLY A 12 4.32 4.00 7.77
CA GLY A 12 3.58 4.88 8.69
C GLY A 12 2.07 4.63 8.61
N LYS A 13 1.35 4.80 9.72
CA LYS A 13 -0.12 4.81 9.72
C LYS A 13 -0.61 6.24 9.54
N ILE A 14 -1.41 6.49 8.50
CA ILE A 14 -1.94 7.83 8.17
C ILE A 14 -3.46 7.94 8.40
N GLY A 15 -4.16 6.81 8.58
CA GLY A 15 -5.59 6.75 8.87
C GLY A 15 -5.99 5.46 9.57
N VAL A 16 -7.29 5.27 9.86
CA VAL A 16 -7.79 4.12 10.65
C VAL A 16 -7.35 2.78 10.06
N ASN A 17 -7.46 2.65 8.73
CA ASN A 17 -7.06 1.49 7.94
C ASN A 17 -6.13 1.88 6.77
N GLN A 18 -5.41 3.00 6.91
CA GLN A 18 -4.55 3.54 5.86
C GLN A 18 -3.12 3.66 6.35
N PHE A 19 -2.21 3.21 5.50
CA PHE A 19 -0.78 3.19 5.74
C PHE A 19 -0.06 3.82 4.56
N TYR A 20 1.11 4.38 4.82
CA TYR A 20 1.92 5.02 3.80
C TYR A 20 3.38 4.61 3.97
N CYS A 21 4.02 4.23 2.87
CA CYS A 21 5.43 3.90 2.86
C CYS A 21 6.26 5.08 2.36
N TRP A 22 7.14 5.57 3.22
CA TRP A 22 8.00 6.72 2.90
C TRP A 22 9.13 6.40 1.92
N ASP A 23 9.46 5.13 1.72
CA ASP A 23 10.57 4.73 0.83
C ASP A 23 10.13 4.52 -0.63
N CYS A 24 8.87 4.13 -0.84
CA CYS A 24 8.34 3.83 -2.19
C CYS A 24 7.12 4.67 -2.56
N PHE A 25 6.73 5.62 -1.70
CA PHE A 25 5.60 6.53 -1.93
C PHE A 25 4.27 5.81 -2.17
N ILE A 26 4.09 4.62 -1.57
CA ILE A 26 2.87 3.83 -1.72
C ILE A 26 1.96 4.01 -0.52
N GLU A 27 0.72 4.36 -0.81
CA GLU A 27 -0.40 4.28 0.11
C GLU A 27 -1.01 2.87 0.09
N LEU A 28 -1.29 2.33 1.27
CA LEU A 28 -2.00 1.07 1.45
C LEU A 28 -3.29 1.31 2.21
N THR A 29 -4.40 0.83 1.66
CA THR A 29 -5.71 0.89 2.31
C THR A 29 -6.22 -0.52 2.58
N LEU A 30 -6.53 -0.83 3.83
CA LEU A 30 -7.13 -2.09 4.24
C LEU A 30 -8.65 -1.97 4.26
N THR A 31 -9.33 -2.63 3.32
CA THR A 31 -10.79 -2.63 3.22
C THR A 31 -11.30 -4.08 3.19
N ASN A 32 -12.14 -4.45 4.15
CA ASN A 32 -12.75 -5.80 4.22
C ASN A 32 -11.74 -6.97 4.16
N GLY A 33 -10.53 -6.79 4.71
CA GLY A 33 -9.48 -7.81 4.69
C GLY A 33 -8.61 -7.82 3.43
N ARG A 34 -8.93 -6.98 2.43
CA ARG A 34 -8.14 -6.76 1.21
C ARG A 34 -7.28 -5.50 1.36
N LEU A 35 -5.99 -5.62 1.10
CA LEU A 35 -5.09 -4.48 0.91
C LEU A 35 -5.21 -3.97 -0.52
N SER A 36 -5.42 -2.67 -0.69
CA SER A 36 -5.25 -1.98 -1.97
C SER A 36 -4.04 -1.07 -1.89
N LEU A 37 -3.23 -1.05 -2.93
CA LEU A 37 -1.99 -0.27 -3.02
C LEU A 37 -2.14 0.81 -4.09
N ASN A 38 -1.82 2.05 -3.73
CA ASN A 38 -1.77 3.17 -4.66
C ASN A 38 -0.40 3.84 -4.55
N GLN A 39 0.30 3.97 -5.67
CA GLN A 39 1.50 4.80 -5.74
C GLN A 39 1.11 6.27 -5.81
N VAL A 40 1.75 7.09 -5.00
CA VAL A 40 1.67 8.55 -5.10
C VAL A 40 2.77 9.00 -6.07
N GLU A 41 2.36 9.56 -7.20
CA GLU A 41 3.27 10.14 -8.18
C GLU A 41 3.79 11.51 -7.72
N GLU A 42 4.82 12.04 -8.41
CA GLU A 42 5.43 13.34 -8.07
C GLU A 42 4.43 14.50 -8.15
N ASP A 43 3.46 14.41 -9.05
CA ASP A 43 2.38 15.40 -9.20
C ASP A 43 1.26 15.23 -8.15
N GLY A 44 1.37 14.23 -7.27
CA GLY A 44 0.39 13.90 -6.24
C GLY A 44 -0.80 13.08 -6.74
N SER A 45 -0.79 12.66 -8.01
CA SER A 45 -1.79 11.71 -8.52
C SER A 45 -1.58 10.31 -7.92
N LEU A 46 -2.65 9.52 -7.89
CA LEU A 46 -2.64 8.16 -7.37
C LEU A 46 -2.75 7.16 -8.52
N THR A 47 -1.73 6.32 -8.67
CA THR A 47 -1.72 5.20 -9.61
C THR A 47 -2.00 3.92 -8.85
N THR A 48 -3.09 3.23 -9.17
CA THR A 48 -3.41 1.94 -8.55
C THR A 48 -2.39 0.88 -8.97
N LEU A 49 -1.83 0.18 -7.99
CA LEU A 49 -0.88 -0.92 -8.18
C LEU A 49 -1.51 -2.29 -7.94
N ASP A 50 -2.82 -2.37 -7.69
CA ASP A 50 -3.54 -3.64 -7.48
C ASP A 50 -3.34 -4.64 -8.65
N ASP A 51 -3.00 -4.17 -9.86
CA ASP A 51 -2.72 -5.02 -11.03
C ASP A 51 -1.33 -5.68 -10.99
N LEU A 52 -0.42 -5.20 -10.14
CA LEU A 52 0.94 -5.72 -10.00
C LEU A 52 1.08 -6.82 -8.94
N PHE A 53 0.03 -7.04 -8.14
CA PHE A 53 0.02 -8.00 -7.05
C PHE A 53 -1.13 -8.98 -7.24
N GLU A 54 -0.88 -10.27 -7.02
CA GLU A 54 -1.95 -11.25 -7.09
C GLU A 54 -2.89 -11.09 -5.87
N ASP A 55 -4.18 -11.40 -6.02
CA ASP A 55 -5.15 -11.29 -4.91
C ASP A 55 -4.71 -12.08 -3.66
N GLN A 56 -3.90 -13.13 -3.80
CA GLN A 56 -3.32 -13.86 -2.66
C GLN A 56 -2.30 -13.04 -1.85
N GLU A 57 -1.57 -12.12 -2.47
CA GLU A 57 -0.61 -11.24 -1.78
C GLU A 57 -1.32 -10.06 -1.08
N LEU A 58 -2.54 -9.73 -1.54
CA LEU A 58 -3.37 -8.65 -1.02
C LEU A 58 -4.37 -9.08 0.04
N ASN A 59 -4.70 -10.37 0.10
CA ASN A 59 -5.56 -10.92 1.13
C ASN A 59 -4.76 -11.27 2.39
N LEU A 60 -5.07 -10.60 3.50
CA LEU A 60 -4.63 -10.99 4.84
C LEU A 60 -5.52 -12.14 5.34
N GLY A 61 -5.40 -13.31 4.69
CA GLY A 61 -6.04 -14.56 5.10
C GLY A 61 -5.18 -15.33 6.09
#